data_AF-A0A0J1HAD9-F1
#
_entry.id   AF-A0A0J1HAD9-F1
#
_cell.length_a   1.000
_cell.length_b   1.000
_cell.length_c   1.000
_cell.angle_alpha   90.00
_cell.angle_beta   90.00
_cell.angle_gamma   90.00
#
_symmetry.space_group_name_H-M   'P 1'
#
loop_
_entity.id
_entity.type
_entity.pdbx_description
1 polymer ?
#
loop_
_entity_poly.entity_id
_entity_poly.type
_entity_poly.pdbx_seq_one_letter_code
_entity_poly.pdbx_strand_id
1 'polypeptide(L)' 'MASEKDLRALMVSRARVWTPKELCDELGVHVCELVRLLDKARRAGANIRIMNNERTGNTHKLWLVEG' A
#
# COMPACT_ATOMS: atom_id res chain seq x y z
N MET A 1 -0.15 3.30 16.07
CA MET A 1 -1.12 2.54 15.27
C MET A 1 -1.22 3.21 13.92
N ALA A 2 -0.58 2.67 12.88
CA ALA A 2 -0.71 3.22 11.55
C ALA A 2 -2.18 3.10 11.11
N SER A 3 -2.78 4.21 10.73
CA SER A 3 -4.17 4.26 10.27
C SER A 3 -4.24 4.22 8.76
N GLU A 4 -5.41 3.86 8.21
CA GLU A 4 -5.68 3.96 6.77
C GLU A 4 -5.38 5.36 6.22
N LYS A 5 -5.66 6.39 7.02
CA LYS A 5 -5.35 7.79 6.70
C LYS A 5 -3.84 8.04 6.57
N ASP A 6 -3.01 7.43 7.41
CA ASP A 6 -1.55 7.48 7.29
C ASP A 6 -1.06 6.80 6.02
N LEU A 7 -1.58 5.59 5.73
CA LEU A 7 -1.26 4.88 4.49
C LEU A 7 -1.62 5.72 3.27
N ARG A 8 -2.82 6.30 3.24
CA ARG A 8 -3.25 7.16 2.13
C ARG A 8 -2.42 8.45 2.06
N ALA A 9 -2.16 9.11 3.18
CA ALA A 9 -1.34 10.33 3.22
C ALA A 9 0.08 10.05 2.73
N LEU A 10 0.68 8.93 3.11
CA LEU A 10 2.01 8.50 2.64
C LEU A 10 2.01 8.24 1.13
N MET A 11 1.01 7.51 0.63
CA MET A 11 0.90 7.19 -0.80
C MET A 11 0.53 8.41 -1.67
N VAL A 12 -0.24 9.37 -1.15
CA VAL A 12 -0.54 10.65 -1.83
C VAL A 12 0.67 11.57 -1.80
N SER A 13 1.34 11.69 -0.66
CA SER A 13 2.52 12.56 -0.49
C SER A 13 3.69 12.12 -1.37
N ARG A 14 3.81 10.81 -1.61
CA ARG A 14 4.78 10.24 -2.53
C ARG A 14 4.07 9.37 -3.56
N ALA A 15 3.67 10.00 -4.67
CA ALA A 15 3.13 9.36 -5.86
C ALA A 15 4.20 8.50 -6.58
N ARG A 16 4.61 7.42 -5.92
CA ARG A 16 5.57 6.44 -6.42
C ARG A 16 5.01 5.04 -6.29
N VAL A 17 5.64 4.11 -6.99
CA VAL A 17 5.39 2.69 -6.77
C VAL A 17 6.07 2.28 -5.47
N TRP A 18 5.29 1.70 -4.58
CA TRP A 18 5.70 1.17 -3.30
C TRP A 18 5.80 -0.35 -3.36
N THR A 19 6.77 -0.92 -2.64
CA THR A 19 6.74 -2.34 -2.33
C THR A 19 6.05 -2.58 -0.99
N PRO A 20 5.46 -3.77 -0.74
CA PRO A 20 4.83 -4.06 0.55
C PRO A 20 5.86 -3.99 1.68
N LYS A 21 7.12 -4.31 1.40
CA LYS A 21 8.20 -4.22 2.38
C LYS A 21 8.52 -2.77 2.76
N GLU A 22 8.64 -1.87 1.78
CA GLU A 22 8.82 -0.44 2.05
C GLU A 22 7.63 0.16 2.79
N LEU A 23 6.40 -0.22 2.42
CA LEU A 23 5.20 0.25 3.13
C LEU A 23 5.14 -0.26 4.56
N CYS A 24 5.51 -1.52 4.80
CA CYS A 24 5.63 -2.07 6.14
C CYS A 24 6.69 -1.33 6.97
N ASP A 25 7.83 -1.02 6.36
CA ASP A 25 8.95 -0.32 7.00
C ASP A 25 8.58 1.13 7.36
N GLU A 26 8.04 1.89 6.41
CA GLU A 26 7.67 3.30 6.62
C GLU A 26 6.48 3.45 7.58
N LEU A 27 5.52 2.51 7.57
CA LEU A 27 4.39 2.55 8.50
C LEU A 27 4.69 1.83 9.83
N GLY A 28 5.83 1.13 9.93
CA GLY A 28 6.18 0.30 11.08
C GLY A 28 5.16 -0.79 11.38
N VAL A 29 4.53 -1.37 10.35
CA VAL A 29 3.48 -2.40 10.48
C VAL A 29 3.92 -3.73 9.87
N HIS A 30 3.34 -4.83 10.36
CA HIS A 30 3.50 -6.13 9.72
C HIS A 30 2.74 -6.23 8.40
N VAL A 31 3.21 -7.09 7.49
CA VAL A 31 2.57 -7.34 6.18
C VAL A 31 1.09 -7.73 6.29
N CYS A 32 0.72 -8.53 7.29
CA CYS A 32 -0.69 -8.88 7.54
C CYS A 32 -1.55 -7.65 7.89
N GLU A 33 -0.98 -6.70 8.62
CA GLU A 33 -1.65 -5.46 8.99
C GLU A 33 -1.72 -4.50 7.80
N LEU A 34 -0.65 -4.45 6.98
CA LEU A 34 -0.66 -3.71 5.71
C LEU A 34 -1.78 -4.20 4.78
N VAL A 35 -1.96 -5.52 4.62
CA VAL A 35 -3.07 -6.07 3.80
C VAL A 35 -4.44 -5.64 4.33
N ARG A 36 -4.62 -5.64 5.66
CA ARG A 36 -5.86 -5.16 6.28
C ARG A 36 -6.07 -3.67 6.07
N LEU A 37 -5.00 -2.86 6.13
CA LEU A 37 -5.06 -1.42 5.87
C LEU A 37 -5.38 -1.13 4.40
N LEU A 38 -4.81 -1.90 3.47
CA LEU A 38 -5.11 -1.80 2.04
C LEU A 38 -6.57 -2.16 1.73
N ASP A 39 -7.10 -3.22 2.35
CA ASP A 39 -8.51 -3.60 2.19
C ASP A 39 -9.43 -2.51 2.74
N LYS A 40 -9.13 -1.97 3.92
CA LYS A 40 -9.87 -0.83 4.50
C LYS A 40 -9.82 0.39 3.58
N ALA A 41 -8.62 0.77 3.13
CA ALA A 41 -8.43 1.91 2.22
C ALA A 41 -9.26 1.74 0.94
N ARG A 42 -9.27 0.53 0.36
CA ARG A 42 -10.10 0.21 -0.81
C ARG A 42 -11.59 0.34 -0.50
N ARG A 43 -12.06 -0.14 0.65
CA ARG A 43 -13.46 0.03 1.10
C ARG A 43 -13.82 1.49 1.35
N ALA A 44 -12.87 2.30 1.79
CA ALA A 44 -13.03 3.74 1.98
C ALA A 44 -12.99 4.54 0.66
N GLY A 45 -12.80 3.87 -0.49
CA GLY A 45 -12.78 4.47 -1.82
C GLY A 45 -11.39 4.85 -2.32
N ALA A 46 -10.31 4.50 -1.61
CA ALA A 46 -8.96 4.67 -2.13
C ALA A 46 -8.68 3.66 -3.26
N ASN A 47 -8.40 4.17 -4.45
CA ASN A 47 -8.16 3.34 -5.63
C ASN A 47 -6.69 2.86 -5.65
N ILE A 48 -6.39 1.91 -4.76
CA ILE A 48 -5.04 1.32 -4.64
C ILE A 48 -4.93 0.10 -5.56
N ARG A 49 -4.03 0.19 -6.54
CA ARG A 49 -3.67 -0.92 -7.41
C ARG A 49 -2.51 -1.71 -6.84
N ILE A 50 -2.67 -3.03 -6.89
CA ILE A 50 -1.66 -4.01 -6.50
C ILE A 50 -1.35 -4.80 -7.75
N MET A 51 -0.12 -4.70 -8.25
CA MET A 51 0.35 -5.56 -9.33
C MET A 51 1.25 -6.63 -8.73
N ASN A 52 0.81 -7.86 -8.87
CA ASN A 52 1.62 -9.02 -8.58
C ASN A 52 2.28 -9.45 -9.89
N ASN A 53 3.60 -9.30 -9.99
CA ASN A 53 4.31 -9.76 -11.17
C ASN A 53 4.96 -11.10 -10.84
N GLU A 54 4.28 -12.20 -11.17
CA GLU A 54 4.67 -13.58 -10.84
C GLU A 54 6.03 -13.99 -11.44
N ARG A 55 6.55 -13.23 -12.42
CA ARG A 55 7.82 -13.51 -13.10
C ARG A 55 9.08 -13.01 -12.39
N THR A 56 8.98 -12.13 -11.40
CA THR A 56 10.14 -11.51 -10.75
C THR A 56 10.01 -11.60 -9.24
N GLY A 57 10.33 -12.79 -8.68
CA GLY A 57 10.68 -13.01 -7.27
C GLY A 57 10.06 -12.06 -6.23
N ASN A 58 8.74 -12.12 -6.04
CA ASN A 58 8.02 -11.50 -4.91
C ASN A 58 8.13 -9.97 -4.76
N THR A 59 8.22 -9.19 -5.84
CA THR A 59 8.09 -7.73 -5.73
C THR A 59 6.66 -7.30 -6.07
N HIS A 60 5.76 -7.38 -5.09
CA HIS A 60 4.43 -6.78 -5.23
C HIS A 60 4.59 -5.26 -5.36
N LYS A 61 3.99 -4.67 -6.38
CA LYS A 61 4.03 -3.23 -6.63
C LYS A 61 2.68 -2.63 -6.29
N LEU A 62 2.70 -1.67 -5.38
CA LEU A 62 1.55 -0.95 -4.84
C LEU A 62 1.63 0.50 -5.31
N TRP A 63 0.59 1.03 -5.93
CA TRP A 63 0.52 2.45 -6.21
C TRP A 63 -0.91 2.95 -6.08
N LEU A 64 -1.01 4.21 -5.69
CA LEU A 64 -2.28 4.91 -5.64
C LEU A 64 -2.60 5.39 -7.05
N VAL A 65 -3.78 5.02 -7.56
CA VAL A 65 -4.32 5.61 -8.78
C VAL A 65 -5.26 6.70 -8.32
N GLU A 66 -4.85 7.96 -8.44
CA GLU A 66 -5.78 9.08 -8.28
C GLU A 66 -6.84 8.95 -9.38
N GLY A 67 -8.11 8.88 -8.98
CA GLY A 67 -9.28 8.79 -9.85
C GLY A 67 -10.31 9.81 -9.41
#